data_AF-A0A4Y9XRB2-F1
#
_entry.id   AF-A0A4Y9XRB2-F1
#
_cell.length_a   1.000
_cell.length_b   1.000
_cell.length_c   1.000
_cell.angle_alpha   90.00
_cell.angle_beta   90.00
_cell.angle_gamma   90.00
#
_symmetry.space_group_name_H-M   'P 1'
#
loop_
_entity.id
_entity.type
_entity.pdbx_description
1 polymer ?
#
loop_
_entity_poly.entity_id
_entity_poly.type
_entity_poly.pdbx_seq_one_letter_code
_entity_poly.pdbx_strand_id
1 'polypeptide(L)'
;TGAAATSNVAVASVTGTSAAATATASTAASASGNLQTFTGALGGIAPPAVTAGGRGFVVANNDDFVNVAAALGRSCDVQHNQCANAANSGSQSVTVSDCDQQDTQCKAAAS
;
A
#
# COMPACT_ATOMS: atom_id res chain seq x y z
N THR A 1 30.00 -36.63 51.25
CA THR A 1 30.56 -35.69 50.26
C THR A 1 31.20 -36.49 49.14
N GLY A 2 30.62 -36.47 47.93
CA GLY A 2 31.24 -37.07 46.75
C GLY A 2 30.28 -37.43 45.60
N ALA A 3 30.72 -37.04 44.40
CA ALA A 3 30.48 -37.59 43.05
C ALA A 3 29.31 -37.04 42.18
N ALA A 4 29.73 -36.64 40.98
CA ALA A 4 29.00 -36.08 39.83
C ALA A 4 28.27 -37.16 38.99
N ALA A 5 27.34 -36.74 38.12
CA ALA A 5 27.32 -37.06 36.67
C ALA A 5 25.98 -36.74 35.96
N THR A 6 26.13 -36.19 34.75
CA THR A 6 25.40 -36.45 33.49
C THR A 6 23.93 -36.05 33.27
N SER A 7 23.78 -35.20 32.24
CA SER A 7 22.74 -35.02 31.22
C SER A 7 21.54 -35.98 31.14
N ASN A 8 20.39 -35.49 30.66
CA ASN A 8 19.78 -35.86 29.35
C ASN A 8 18.37 -35.23 29.15
N VAL A 9 18.23 -34.48 28.03
CA VAL A 9 17.13 -34.47 27.03
C VAL A 9 15.72 -33.94 27.43
N ALA A 10 15.25 -32.88 26.76
CA ALA A 10 14.21 -32.92 25.70
C ALA A 10 13.62 -31.54 25.33
N VAL A 11 13.63 -31.27 24.03
CA VAL A 11 12.60 -30.61 23.19
C VAL A 11 12.04 -29.23 23.60
N ALA A 12 12.27 -28.23 22.75
CA ALA A 12 11.21 -27.61 21.93
C ALA A 12 11.82 -26.47 21.12
N SER A 13 11.92 -26.71 19.82
CA SER A 13 11.98 -25.67 18.80
C SER A 13 10.84 -24.68 19.01
N VAL A 14 11.16 -23.43 19.36
CA VAL A 14 10.27 -22.29 19.17
C VAL A 14 10.94 -21.36 18.17
N THR A 15 10.57 -21.56 16.92
CA THR A 15 10.54 -20.50 15.91
C THR A 15 9.81 -19.30 16.50
N GLY A 16 10.50 -18.18 16.61
CA GLY A 16 9.95 -16.93 17.10
C GLY A 16 10.71 -15.77 16.51
N THR A 17 10.72 -15.69 15.18
CA THR A 17 11.21 -14.55 14.40
C THR A 17 10.41 -13.32 14.80
N SER A 18 10.89 -12.59 15.81
CA SER A 18 10.44 -11.22 16.05
C SER A 18 11.24 -10.32 15.11
N ALA A 19 10.95 -10.44 13.81
CA ALA A 19 11.30 -9.41 12.85
C ALA A 19 10.39 -8.23 13.18
N ALA A 20 10.92 -7.29 13.96
CA ALA A 20 10.35 -5.97 14.13
C ALA A 20 10.05 -5.44 12.73
N ALA A 21 8.78 -5.36 12.38
CA ALA A 21 8.33 -4.69 11.19
C ALA A 21 8.74 -3.23 11.35
N THR A 22 9.85 -2.87 10.72
CA THR A 22 10.19 -1.49 10.44
C THR A 22 9.04 -0.96 9.61
N ALA A 23 8.12 -0.24 10.25
CA ALA A 23 7.17 0.60 9.59
C ALA A 23 8.00 1.65 8.84
N THR A 24 8.35 1.34 7.59
CA THR A 24 8.67 2.37 6.61
C THR A 24 7.40 3.20 6.53
N ALA A 25 7.42 4.32 7.24
CA ALA A 25 6.53 5.42 6.97
C ALA A 25 6.78 5.80 5.52
N SER A 26 5.98 5.23 4.61
CA SER A 26 5.84 5.77 3.27
C SER A 26 5.49 7.22 3.46
N THR A 27 6.42 8.11 3.13
CA THR A 27 6.18 9.54 3.01
C THR A 27 5.07 9.70 1.99
N ALA A 28 3.82 9.70 2.46
CA ALA A 28 2.72 10.35 1.79
C ALA A 28 3.13 11.81 1.71
N ALA A 29 3.84 12.16 0.64
CA ALA A 29 4.13 13.52 0.31
C ALA A 29 2.77 14.18 0.07
N SER A 30 2.23 14.81 1.10
CA SER A 30 1.20 15.82 0.95
C SER A 30 1.85 16.95 0.14
N ALA A 31 1.91 16.77 -1.17
CA ALA A 31 2.23 17.85 -2.08
C ALA A 31 1.19 18.94 -1.78
N SER A 32 1.64 20.12 -1.36
CA SER A 32 0.75 21.26 -1.16
C SER A 32 -0.07 21.45 -2.44
N GLY A 33 -1.36 21.14 -2.39
CA GLY A 33 -2.25 21.15 -3.56
C GLY A 33 -2.67 19.78 -4.12
N ASN A 34 -2.31 18.66 -3.49
CA ASN A 34 -2.88 17.35 -3.82
C ASN A 34 -4.36 17.30 -3.41
N LEU A 35 -5.23 17.07 -4.38
CA LEU A 35 -6.67 16.95 -4.25
C LEU A 35 -7.11 15.51 -3.94
N GLN A 36 -6.24 14.53 -4.13
CA GLN A 36 -6.51 13.14 -3.75
C GLN A 36 -6.34 12.96 -2.24
N THR A 37 -7.46 12.85 -1.53
CA THR A 37 -7.52 12.74 -0.07
C THR A 37 -7.48 11.29 0.43
N PHE A 38 -7.71 10.31 -0.44
CA PHE A 38 -7.59 8.90 -0.07
C PHE A 38 -6.12 8.55 0.18
N THR A 39 -5.81 8.10 1.39
CA THR A 39 -4.44 7.76 1.80
C THR A 39 -4.22 6.26 2.00
N GLY A 40 -5.24 5.42 1.76
CA GLY A 40 -5.08 3.97 1.85
C GLY A 40 -4.00 3.51 0.87
N ALA A 41 -3.09 2.63 1.28
CA ALA A 41 -1.98 2.17 0.46
C ALA A 41 -1.69 0.66 0.66
N LEU A 42 -2.62 -0.19 0.22
CA LEU A 42 -2.45 -1.64 0.26
C LEU A 42 -1.18 -2.06 -0.51
N GLY A 43 -0.38 -2.94 0.08
CA GLY A 43 0.92 -3.32 -0.48
C GLY A 43 1.92 -2.17 -0.60
N GLY A 44 1.70 -1.06 0.11
CA GLY A 44 2.52 0.15 0.01
C GLY A 44 2.22 1.02 -1.21
N ILE A 45 1.16 0.73 -1.95
CA ILE A 45 0.82 1.39 -3.22
C ILE A 45 -0.26 2.44 -2.95
N ALA A 46 0.13 3.71 -2.88
CA ALA A 46 -0.78 4.84 -2.70
C ALA A 46 -1.36 5.32 -4.04
N PRO A 47 -2.52 6.01 -4.06
CA PRO A 47 -3.02 6.60 -5.29
C PRO A 47 -2.12 7.77 -5.71
N PRO A 48 -1.90 8.00 -7.01
CA PRO A 48 -1.13 9.14 -7.48
C PRO A 48 -1.78 10.46 -7.06
N ALA A 49 -0.96 11.47 -6.77
CA ALA A 49 -1.46 12.81 -6.48
C ALA A 49 -2.25 13.37 -7.67
N VAL A 50 -3.30 14.12 -7.36
CA VAL A 50 -4.06 14.92 -8.31
C VAL A 50 -3.84 16.37 -7.99
N THR A 51 -3.35 17.17 -8.93
CA THR A 51 -3.07 18.60 -8.71
C THR A 51 -3.69 19.45 -9.80
N ALA A 52 -3.96 20.72 -9.51
CA ALA A 52 -4.40 21.66 -10.55
C ALA A 52 -3.26 21.92 -11.55
N GLY A 53 -3.56 21.88 -12.85
CA GLY A 53 -2.59 22.08 -13.94
C GLY A 53 -3.08 21.53 -15.28
N GLY A 54 -2.27 21.63 -16.34
CA GLY A 54 -2.63 21.09 -17.67
C GLY A 54 -3.97 21.63 -18.18
N ARG A 55 -4.87 20.73 -18.61
CA ARG A 55 -6.26 21.07 -19.00
C ARG A 55 -7.21 21.37 -17.83
N GLY A 56 -6.74 21.25 -16.59
CA GLY A 56 -7.50 21.54 -15.38
C GLY A 56 -6.90 20.82 -14.18
N PHE A 57 -6.84 19.49 -14.26
CA PHE A 57 -6.37 18.60 -13.21
C PHE A 57 -5.43 17.54 -13.78
N VAL A 58 -4.26 17.37 -13.19
CA VAL A 58 -3.24 16.41 -13.62
C VAL A 58 -3.16 15.27 -12.62
N VAL A 59 -3.20 14.03 -13.11
CA VAL A 59 -2.85 12.85 -12.31
C VAL A 59 -1.35 12.60 -12.46
N ALA A 60 -0.62 12.54 -11.35
CA ALA A 60 0.84 12.44 -11.38
C ALA A 60 1.33 11.23 -12.21
N ASN A 61 2.27 11.48 -13.13
CA ASN A 61 2.81 10.51 -14.09
C ASN A 61 1.74 9.83 -14.97
N ASN A 62 0.62 10.51 -15.22
CA ASN A 62 -0.48 10.00 -16.00
C ASN A 62 -1.10 11.14 -16.85
N ASP A 63 -2.37 11.00 -17.20
CA ASP A 63 -3.10 11.93 -18.04
C ASP A 63 -3.61 13.18 -17.28
N ASP A 64 -4.04 14.18 -18.04
CA ASP A 64 -4.70 15.38 -17.52
C ASP A 64 -6.18 15.50 -17.98
N PHE A 65 -6.99 16.06 -17.09
CA PHE A 65 -8.46 16.05 -17.14
C PHE A 65 -9.02 17.45 -16.92
N VAL A 66 -10.20 17.70 -17.51
CA VAL A 66 -10.94 18.97 -17.30
C VAL A 66 -11.83 18.94 -16.07
N ASN A 67 -12.09 17.76 -15.48
CA ASN A 67 -12.99 17.54 -14.36
C ASN A 67 -12.25 16.84 -13.20
N VAL A 68 -12.36 17.38 -11.99
CA VAL A 68 -11.66 16.87 -10.81
C VAL A 68 -12.08 15.45 -10.42
N ALA A 69 -13.38 15.14 -10.49
CA ALA A 69 -13.88 13.79 -10.16
C ALA A 69 -13.35 12.74 -11.15
N ALA A 70 -13.20 13.11 -12.43
CA ALA A 70 -12.57 12.23 -13.42
C ALA A 70 -11.08 11.98 -13.12
N ALA A 71 -10.35 13.04 -12.73
CA ALA A 71 -8.94 12.91 -12.33
C ALA A 71 -8.76 12.06 -11.06
N LEU A 72 -9.62 12.26 -10.05
CA LEU A 72 -9.59 11.49 -8.81
C LEU A 72 -9.96 10.02 -9.06
N GLY A 73 -10.98 9.75 -9.87
CA GLY A 73 -11.32 8.38 -10.28
C GLY A 73 -10.16 7.70 -11.01
N ARG A 74 -9.50 8.41 -11.93
CA ARG A 74 -8.32 7.89 -12.63
C ARG A 74 -7.17 7.61 -11.68
N SER A 75 -6.94 8.46 -10.68
CA SER A 75 -5.94 8.23 -9.63
C SER A 75 -6.21 6.92 -8.87
N CYS A 76 -7.46 6.62 -8.53
CA CYS A 76 -7.85 5.33 -7.94
C CYS A 76 -7.60 4.14 -8.90
N ASP A 77 -7.97 4.27 -10.18
CA ASP A 77 -7.73 3.20 -11.16
C ASP A 77 -6.22 2.91 -11.33
N VAL A 78 -5.38 3.94 -11.29
CA VAL A 78 -3.91 3.77 -11.36
C VAL A 78 -3.41 3.03 -10.11
N GLN A 79 -3.91 3.37 -8.92
CA GLN A 79 -3.59 2.63 -7.70
C GLN A 79 -3.96 1.15 -7.84
N HIS A 80 -5.19 0.89 -8.27
CA HIS A 80 -5.73 -0.45 -8.42
C HIS A 80 -4.84 -1.29 -9.35
N ASN A 81 -4.50 -0.75 -10.53
CA ASN A 81 -3.68 -1.49 -11.50
C ASN A 81 -2.28 -1.78 -10.94
N GLN A 82 -1.67 -0.84 -10.22
CA GLN A 82 -0.37 -1.06 -9.57
C GLN A 82 -0.48 -2.13 -8.47
N CYS A 83 -1.56 -2.10 -7.68
CA CYS A 83 -1.84 -3.12 -6.66
C CYS A 83 -2.06 -4.50 -7.29
N ALA A 84 -2.89 -4.60 -8.31
CA ALA A 84 -3.16 -5.84 -9.02
C ALA A 84 -1.90 -6.39 -9.69
N ASN A 85 -1.04 -5.53 -10.25
CA ASN A 85 0.26 -5.94 -10.78
C ASN A 85 1.16 -6.53 -9.69
N ALA A 86 1.18 -5.94 -8.48
CA ALA A 86 1.95 -6.47 -7.36
C ALA A 86 1.38 -7.79 -6.79
N ALA A 87 0.04 -7.93 -6.78
CA ALA A 87 -0.63 -9.18 -6.43
C ALA A 87 -0.27 -10.29 -7.44
N ASN A 88 -0.35 -9.98 -8.73
CA ASN A 88 -0.07 -10.93 -9.81
C ASN A 88 1.42 -11.29 -9.94
N SER A 89 2.33 -10.38 -9.56
CA SER A 89 3.77 -10.65 -9.57
C SER A 89 4.23 -11.54 -8.41
N GLY A 90 3.37 -11.77 -7.41
CA GLY A 90 3.72 -12.47 -6.17
C GLY A 90 4.75 -11.73 -5.32
N SER A 91 5.02 -10.44 -5.61
CA SER A 91 6.00 -9.64 -4.87
C SER A 91 5.46 -9.10 -3.55
N GLN A 92 4.14 -9.14 -3.37
CA GLN A 92 3.44 -8.71 -2.17
C GLN A 92 2.41 -9.76 -1.76
N SER A 93 2.15 -9.87 -0.46
CA SER A 93 1.08 -10.73 0.07
C SER A 93 -0.27 -10.01 0.05
N VAL A 94 -0.73 -9.62 -1.13
CA VAL A 94 -2.02 -8.95 -1.38
C VAL A 94 -2.76 -9.66 -2.50
N THR A 95 -4.08 -9.72 -2.45
CA THR A 95 -4.88 -10.30 -3.53
C THR A 95 -5.48 -9.22 -4.43
N VAL A 96 -5.82 -9.58 -5.67
CA VAL A 96 -6.54 -8.66 -6.56
C VAL A 96 -7.88 -8.23 -5.95
N SER A 97 -8.56 -9.12 -5.23
CA SER A 97 -9.82 -8.79 -4.54
C SER A 97 -9.62 -7.73 -3.43
N ASP A 98 -8.47 -7.71 -2.76
CA ASP A 98 -8.16 -6.65 -1.79
C ASP A 98 -7.91 -5.32 -2.52
N CYS A 99 -7.28 -5.36 -3.69
CA CYS A 99 -7.09 -4.19 -4.55
C CYS A 99 -8.45 -3.63 -5.03
N ASP A 100 -9.40 -4.48 -5.43
CA ASP A 100 -10.75 -4.06 -5.83
C ASP A 100 -11.51 -3.38 -4.67
N GLN A 101 -11.38 -3.91 -3.45
CA GLN A 101 -11.95 -3.30 -2.26
C GLN A 101 -11.31 -1.94 -1.95
N GLN A 102 -10.00 -1.81 -2.16
CA GLN A 102 -9.31 -0.54 -2.00
C GLN A 102 -9.75 0.48 -3.05
N ASP A 103 -9.90 0.08 -4.31
CA ASP A 103 -10.39 0.94 -5.40
C ASP A 103 -11.78 1.49 -5.09
N THR A 104 -12.67 0.64 -4.60
CA THR A 104 -14.03 1.05 -4.18
C THR A 104 -13.99 2.11 -3.08
N GLN A 105 -13.13 1.93 -2.08
CA GLN A 105 -12.95 2.91 -1.00
C GLN A 105 -12.32 4.21 -1.51
N CYS A 106 -11.34 4.13 -2.41
CA CYS A 106 -10.71 5.28 -3.04
C CYS A 106 -11.74 6.10 -3.84
N LYS A 107 -12.55 5.45 -4.67
CA LYS A 107 -13.60 6.11 -5.47
C LYS A 107 -14.71 6.69 -4.61
N ALA A 108 -15.06 6.05 -3.49
CA ALA A 108 -16.01 6.60 -2.53
C ALA A 108 -15.49 7.89 -1.88
N ALA A 109 -14.18 8.02 -1.68
CA ALA A 109 -13.55 9.25 -1.17
C ALA A 109 -13.38 10.34 -2.25
N ALA A 110 -13.52 10.00 -3.54
CA ALA A 110 -13.38 10.92 -4.68
C ALA A 110 -14.67 11.70 -4.97
N SER A 111 -15.21 12.40 -3.96
CA SER A 111 -16.45 13.21 -4.05
C SER A 111 -16.20 14.72 -4.10
#